data_AF-A0A940CWU8-F1
#
_entry.id   AF-A0A940CWU8-F1
#
_cell.length_a   1.000
_cell.length_b   1.000
_cell.length_c   1.000
_cell.angle_alpha   90.00
_cell.angle_beta   90.00
_cell.angle_gamma   90.00
#
_symmetry.space_group_name_H-M   'P 1'
#
loop_
_entity.id
_entity.type
_entity.pdbx_description
1 polymer ?
#
loop_
_entity_poly.entity_id
_entity_poly.type
_entity_poly.pdbx_seq_one_letter_code
_entity_poly.pdbx_strand_id
1 'polypeptide(L)' 'MSQFGTFIIHNLTNSNDIERIKNVLEKSGAIMGLLPYLNEGEAIISSVNIPLILPVTVHKPRVIPDSDIPF' A
#
# COMPACT_ATOMS: atom_id res chain seq x y z
N MET A 1 2.02 19.79 6.40
CA MET A 1 2.40 18.37 6.46
C MET A 1 1.88 17.70 5.19
N SER A 2 2.69 17.57 4.13
CA SER A 2 2.39 16.66 3.02
C SER A 2 3.66 16.46 2.20
N GLN A 3 4.37 15.35 2.43
CA GLN A 3 5.58 14.97 1.67
C GLN A 3 5.39 13.67 0.88
N PHE A 4 4.28 12.96 1.04
CA PHE A 4 4.06 11.69 0.36
C PHE A 4 3.18 11.89 -0.87
N GLY A 5 3.80 11.86 -2.05
CA GLY A 5 3.12 12.02 -3.33
C GLY A 5 2.52 10.73 -3.89
N THR A 6 3.06 9.57 -3.50
CA THR A 6 2.64 8.25 -3.99
C THR A 6 2.79 7.18 -2.90
N PHE A 7 1.80 6.31 -2.79
CA PHE A 7 1.74 5.18 -1.88
C PHE A 7 1.68 3.88 -2.68
N ILE A 8 2.43 2.89 -2.21
CA ILE A 8 2.29 1.49 -2.62
C ILE A 8 1.80 0.75 -1.38
N ILE A 9 0.57 0.23 -1.45
CA ILE A 9 -0.13 -0.32 -0.30
C ILE A 9 -0.38 -1.80 -0.55
N HIS A 10 0.26 -2.64 0.25
CA HIS A 10 -0.01 -4.09 0.31
C HIS A 10 -1.14 -4.38 1.30
N ASN A 11 -1.33 -5.66 1.63
CA ASN A 11 -2.30 -6.09 2.64
C ASN A 11 -2.11 -5.32 3.96
N LEU A 12 -3.05 -4.42 4.23
CA LEU A 12 -3.08 -3.60 5.43
C LEU A 12 -4.36 -3.91 6.21
N THR A 13 -4.19 -4.64 7.31
CA THR A 13 -5.30 -5.12 8.15
C THR A 13 -5.40 -4.38 9.48
N ASN A 14 -4.36 -3.66 9.88
CA ASN A 14 -4.33 -2.94 11.14
C ASN A 14 -5.23 -1.69 11.07
N SER A 15 -6.30 -1.67 11.87
CA SER A 15 -7.28 -0.58 11.89
C SER A 15 -6.68 0.80 12.21
N ASN A 16 -5.70 0.86 13.11
CA ASN A 16 -5.05 2.12 13.48
C ASN A 16 -4.18 2.65 12.32
N ASP A 17 -3.51 1.77 11.57
CA ASP A 17 -2.75 2.18 10.39
C ASP A 17 -3.67 2.61 9.25
N ILE A 18 -4.79 1.91 9.04
CA ILE A 18 -5.85 2.30 8.10
C ILE A 18 -6.37 3.70 8.42
N GLU A 19 -6.66 4.01 9.69
CA GLU A 19 -7.12 5.34 10.10
C GLU A 19 -6.08 6.43 9.86
N ARG A 20 -4.79 6.14 10.08
CA ARG A 20 -3.71 7.10 9.84
C ARG A 20 -3.54 7.46 8.37
N ILE A 21 -3.72 6.51 7.47
CA ILE A 21 -3.60 6.75 6.03
C ILE A 21 -4.92 7.22 5.38
N LYS A 22 -6.04 7.10 6.09
CA LYS A 22 -7.38 7.48 5.61
C LYS A 22 -7.39 8.89 5.03
N ASN A 23 -6.89 9.87 5.78
CA ASN A 23 -6.86 11.28 5.37
C ASN A 23 -6.03 11.52 4.10
N VAL A 24 -5.08 10.63 3.80
CA VAL A 24 -4.27 10.71 2.58
C VAL A 24 -4.94 9.99 1.41
N LEU A 25 -5.75 8.97 1.70
CA LEU A 25 -6.52 8.20 0.74
C LEU A 25 -7.95 8.72 0.53
N GLU A 26 -8.36 9.80 1.20
CA GLU A 26 -9.73 10.33 1.25
C GLU A 26 -10.37 10.58 -0.13
N LYS A 27 -9.57 10.80 -1.17
CA LYS A 27 -10.07 10.89 -2.56
C LYS A 27 -10.61 9.56 -3.11
N SER A 28 -10.41 8.44 -2.43
CA SER A 28 -10.73 7.12 -2.91
C SER A 28 -11.16 6.18 -1.79
N GLY A 29 -12.33 6.46 -1.19
CA GLY A 29 -12.95 5.59 -0.18
C GLY A 29 -13.16 4.13 -0.65
N ALA A 30 -13.16 3.89 -1.96
CA ALA A 30 -13.17 2.56 -2.55
C ALA A 30 -11.89 1.75 -2.24
N ILE A 31 -10.72 2.38 -2.06
CA ILE A 31 -9.46 1.68 -1.73
C ILE A 31 -9.53 1.04 -0.35
N MET A 32 -10.11 1.73 0.64
CA MET A 32 -10.13 1.26 2.03
C MET A 32 -10.83 -0.09 2.19
N GLY A 33 -11.88 -0.33 1.40
CA GLY A 33 -12.58 -1.61 1.39
C GLY A 33 -11.79 -2.74 0.72
N LEU A 34 -10.74 -2.44 -0.04
CA LEU A 34 -9.94 -3.43 -0.78
C LEU A 34 -8.66 -3.85 -0.04
N LEU A 35 -8.07 -2.97 0.79
CA LEU A 35 -6.79 -3.22 1.45
C LEU A 35 -6.73 -4.53 2.27
N PRO A 36 -7.77 -4.93 3.02
CA PRO A 36 -7.71 -6.16 3.83
C PRO A 36 -7.76 -7.45 3.00
N TYR A 37 -8.11 -7.36 1.71
CA TYR A 37 -8.32 -8.52 0.83
C TYR A 37 -7.19 -8.72 -0.19
N LEU A 38 -6.14 -7.89 -0.14
CA LEU A 38 -4.96 -8.06 -0.98
C LEU A 38 -4.20 -9.32 -0.53
N ASN A 39 -3.94 -10.22 -1.49
CA ASN A 39 -3.15 -11.42 -1.26
C ASN A 39 -1.65 -11.13 -1.29
N GLU A 40 -0.84 -12.15 -0.99
CA GLU A 40 0.61 -12.05 -1.13
C GLU A 40 0.98 -11.67 -2.57
N GLY A 41 1.86 -10.67 -2.71
CA GLY A 41 2.24 -10.14 -4.02
C GLY A 41 1.22 -9.20 -4.65
N GLU A 42 0.08 -8.91 -4.03
CA GLU A 42 -0.88 -7.92 -4.53
C GLU A 42 -0.74 -6.58 -3.80
N ALA A 43 -0.69 -5.49 -4.55
CA ALA A 43 -0.66 -4.13 -4.01
C ALA A 43 -1.53 -3.17 -4.82
N ILE A 44 -1.80 -2.02 -4.22
CA ILE A 44 -2.46 -0.88 -4.86
C ILE A 44 -1.50 0.31 -4.84
N ILE A 45 -1.37 0.99 -5.98
CA ILE A 45 -0.72 2.29 -6.07
C ILE A 45 -1.78 3.39 -6.03
N SER A 46 -1.58 4.34 -5.13
CA SER A 46 -2.38 5.57 -5.00
C SER A 46 -1.46 6.77 -5.01
N SER A 47 -1.75 7.79 -5.81
CA SER A 47 -0.91 8.99 -5.91
C SER A 47 -1.77 10.24 -5.94
N VAL A 48 -1.26 11.32 -5.37
CA VAL A 48 -1.90 12.64 -5.48
C VAL A 48 -1.87 13.17 -6.91
N ASN A 49 -0.95 12.65 -7.75
CA ASN A 49 -0.75 13.05 -9.13
C ASN A 49 -1.46 12.13 -10.14
N ILE A 50 -2.01 10.99 -9.68
CA ILE A 50 -2.70 10.01 -10.53
C ILE A 50 -4.14 9.91 -10.05
N PRO A 51 -5.14 10.27 -10.87
CA PRO A 51 -6.54 10.27 -10.45
C PRO A 51 -7.17 8.87 -10.36
N LEU A 52 -6.40 7.81 -10.58
CA LEU A 52 -6.84 6.42 -10.67
C LEU A 52 -6.08 5.52 -9.69
N ILE A 53 -6.76 4.49 -9.20
CA ILE A 53 -6.21 3.39 -8.41
C ILE A 53 -5.54 2.39 -9.36
N LEU A 54 -4.27 2.05 -9.13
CA LEU A 54 -3.57 1.07 -9.96
C LEU A 54 -3.30 -0.21 -9.16
N PRO A 55 -4.04 -1.32 -9.40
CA PRO A 55 -3.67 -2.61 -8.85
C PRO A 55 -2.38 -3.11 -9.52
N VAL A 56 -1.47 -3.66 -8.72
CA VAL A 56 -0.17 -4.15 -9.19
C VAL A 56 0.16 -5.51 -8.58
N THR A 57 0.89 -6.31 -9.35
CA THR A 57 1.48 -7.57 -8.89
C THR A 57 2.96 -7.36 -8.61
N VAL A 58 3.36 -7.62 -7.37
CA VAL A 58 4.73 -7.56 -6.88
C VAL A 58 5.34 -8.94 -7.01
N HIS A 59 6.40 -9.02 -7.82
CA HIS A 59 7.16 -10.24 -8.03
C HIS A 59 8.29 -10.35 -7.01
N LYS A 60 8.70 -11.59 -6.71
CA LYS A 60 9.88 -11.85 -5.89
C LYS A 60 11.10 -11.09 -6.45
N PRO A 61 11.91 -10.48 -5.57
CA PRO A 61 13.08 -9.75 -6.02
C PRO A 61 14.08 -10.72 -6.66
N ARG A 62 14.78 -10.27 -7.72
CA ARG A 62 15.82 -11.08 -8.38
C ARG A 62 17.03 -11.30 -7.50
N VAL A 63 17.33 -10.33 -6.63
CA VAL A 63 18.37 -10.41 -5.61
C VAL A 63 17.66 -10.61 -4.28
N ILE A 64 17.90 -11.74 -3.63
CA ILE A 64 17.27 -12.07 -2.35
C ILE A 64 17.87 -11.15 -1.27
N PRO A 65 17.05 -10.44 -0.48
CA PRO A 65 17.54 -9.63 0.62
C PRO A 65 18.24 -10.48 1.67
N ASP A 66 19.35 -9.98 2.20
CA ASP A 66 19.97 -10.57 3.37
C ASP A 66 19.01 -10.44 4.56
N SER A 67 18.52 -11.59 5.02
CA SER A 67 17.49 -11.69 6.05
C SER A 67 18.06 -12.17 7.38
N ASP A 68 19.38 -12.42 7.44
CA ASP A 68 20.07 -12.85 8.66
C ASP A 68 20.33 -11.64 9.57
N ILE A 69 19.25 -11.10 10.12
CA ILE A 69 19.29 -10.13 11.21
C ILE A 69 19.10 -10.93 12.51
N PRO A 70 20.05 -10.94 13.46
CA PRO A 70 19.85 -11.63 14.73
C PRO A 70 18.74 -10.91 15.51
N PHE A 71 17.64 -11.62 15.75
CA PHE A 71 16.53 -11.17 16.61
C PHE A 71 16.90 -11.26 18.09
#